data_AF-A0A2J6WN03-F1
#
_entry.id   AF-A0A2J6WN03-F1
#
_cell.length_a   1.000
_cell.length_b   1.000
_cell.length_c   1.000
_cell.angle_alpha   90.00
_cell.angle_beta   90.00
_cell.angle_gamma   90.00
#
_symmetry.space_group_name_H-M   'P 1'
#
loop_
_entity.id
_entity.type
_entity.pdbx_description
1 polymer ?
#
loop_
_entity_poly.entity_id
_entity_poly.type
_entity_poly.pdbx_seq_one_letter_code
_entity_poly.pdbx_strand_id
1 'polypeptide(L)'
;MNYVDAYLQSKVMGADALELITMLYDRAIVSLNIARELIIKGVDDPEIVKKKAIELSRATDIMYYLNDILDRQRGGQIAENLSIIYTTIVEQLVRANLFNDVETISKCIEILNNLKAAWEDVKKQAKEGQYEPGRATAGAV
;
A
#
# COMPACT_ATOMS: atom_id res chain seq x y z
N MET A 1 -12.84 -0.83 12.55
CA MET A 1 -13.03 0.39 11.74
C MET A 1 -12.02 0.37 10.62
N ASN A 2 -12.47 0.38 9.38
CA ASN A 2 -11.60 0.34 8.22
C ASN A 2 -11.03 1.75 7.99
N TYR A 3 -9.72 1.93 8.15
CA TYR A 3 -9.09 3.26 8.14
C TYR A 3 -9.33 3.98 6.80
N VAL A 4 -9.36 3.24 5.71
CA VAL A 4 -9.50 3.77 4.34
C VAL A 4 -10.86 4.42 4.08
N ASP A 5 -11.95 3.89 4.66
CA ASP A 5 -13.31 4.40 4.46
C ASP A 5 -13.43 5.87 4.87
N ALA A 6 -12.87 6.23 6.03
CA ALA A 6 -12.92 7.59 6.54
C ALA A 6 -12.02 8.57 5.76
N TYR A 7 -10.93 8.09 5.14
CA TYR A 7 -10.09 8.90 4.26
C TYR A 7 -10.87 9.35 3.01
N LEU A 8 -11.74 8.50 2.48
CA LEU A 8 -12.61 8.87 1.36
C LEU A 8 -13.83 9.70 1.75
N GLN A 9 -14.38 9.50 2.94
CA GLN A 9 -15.43 10.38 3.46
C GLN A 9 -14.95 11.85 3.51
N SER A 10 -13.65 12.10 3.67
CA SER A 10 -13.04 13.43 3.61
C SER A 10 -12.91 14.05 2.19
N LYS A 11 -13.42 13.36 1.15
CA LYS A 11 -13.44 13.76 -0.28
C LYS A 11 -12.05 13.89 -0.93
N VAL A 12 -11.23 12.84 -0.89
CA VAL A 12 -9.83 12.90 -1.37
C VAL A 12 -9.59 12.23 -2.72
N MET A 13 -10.36 11.20 -3.14
CA MET A 13 -10.02 10.41 -4.35
C MET A 13 -11.22 10.05 -5.23
N GLY A 14 -11.01 10.10 -6.55
CA GLY A 14 -11.95 9.60 -7.56
C GLY A 14 -11.66 8.15 -7.97
N ALA A 15 -12.55 7.56 -8.79
CA ALA A 15 -12.47 6.15 -9.19
C ALA A 15 -11.14 5.78 -9.89
N ASP A 16 -10.61 6.65 -10.74
CA ASP A 16 -9.34 6.42 -11.45
C ASP A 16 -8.14 6.41 -10.49
N ALA A 17 -8.18 7.24 -9.45
CA ALA A 17 -7.13 7.26 -8.42
C ALA A 17 -7.13 5.97 -7.59
N LEU A 18 -8.32 5.45 -7.25
CA LEU A 18 -8.46 4.19 -6.52
C LEU A 18 -7.95 3.00 -7.36
N GLU A 19 -8.18 3.01 -8.67
CA GLU A 19 -7.62 2.01 -9.59
C GLU A 19 -6.09 2.02 -9.55
N LEU A 20 -5.47 3.19 -9.74
CA LEU A 20 -4.02 3.37 -9.72
C LEU A 20 -3.40 2.92 -8.40
N ILE A 21 -4.02 3.25 -7.27
CA ILE A 21 -3.55 2.81 -5.95
C ILE A 21 -3.57 1.28 -5.86
N THR A 22 -4.68 0.63 -6.22
CA THR A 22 -4.77 -0.84 -6.18
C THR A 22 -3.73 -1.51 -7.08
N MET A 23 -3.45 -0.95 -8.27
CA MET A 23 -2.42 -1.44 -9.17
C MET A 23 -1.00 -1.27 -8.61
N LEU A 24 -0.73 -0.17 -7.89
CA LEU A 24 0.55 0.04 -7.22
C LEU A 24 0.79 -0.98 -6.11
N TYR A 25 -0.23 -1.27 -5.30
CA TYR A 25 -0.17 -2.34 -4.31
C TYR A 25 0.13 -3.70 -4.96
N ASP A 26 -0.57 -4.05 -6.05
CA ASP A 26 -0.30 -5.27 -6.80
C ASP A 26 1.15 -5.35 -7.25
N ARG A 27 1.68 -4.25 -7.83
CA ARG A 27 3.06 -4.23 -8.31
C ARG A 27 4.07 -4.37 -7.17
N ALA A 28 3.84 -3.71 -6.03
CA ALA A 28 4.70 -3.84 -4.86
C ALA A 28 4.70 -5.27 -4.32
N ILE A 29 3.53 -5.90 -4.17
CA ILE A 29 3.38 -7.28 -3.69
C ILE A 29 4.07 -8.26 -4.64
N VAL A 30 3.89 -8.10 -5.95
CA VAL A 30 4.59 -8.94 -6.95
C VAL A 30 6.11 -8.80 -6.82
N SER A 31 6.62 -7.58 -6.71
CA SER A 31 8.06 -7.35 -6.55
C SER A 31 8.61 -7.97 -5.27
N LEU A 32 7.90 -7.86 -4.14
CA LEU A 32 8.29 -8.49 -2.89
C LEU A 32 8.28 -10.03 -2.98
N ASN A 33 7.27 -10.62 -3.63
CA ASN A 33 7.26 -12.07 -3.87
C ASN A 33 8.46 -12.50 -4.73
N ILE A 34 8.78 -11.78 -5.81
CA ILE A 34 9.95 -12.10 -6.65
C ILE A 34 11.24 -12.02 -5.83
N ALA A 35 11.43 -10.95 -5.04
CA ALA A 35 12.61 -10.81 -4.18
C ALA A 35 12.72 -11.95 -3.17
N ARG A 36 11.59 -12.33 -2.54
CA ARG A 36 11.52 -13.45 -1.60
C ARG A 36 11.94 -14.77 -2.25
N GLU A 37 11.38 -15.09 -3.42
CA GLU A 37 11.72 -16.32 -4.14
C GLU A 37 13.19 -16.34 -4.60
N LEU A 38 13.76 -15.20 -4.95
CA LEU A 38 15.19 -15.09 -5.30
C LEU A 38 16.09 -15.38 -4.10
N ILE A 39 15.72 -14.92 -2.90
CA ILE A 39 16.44 -15.26 -1.69
C ILE A 39 16.38 -16.76 -1.39
N ILE A 40 15.18 -17.36 -1.50
CA ILE A 40 14.96 -18.80 -1.26
C ILE A 40 15.79 -19.66 -2.21
N LYS A 41 15.93 -19.24 -3.47
CA LYS A 41 16.76 -19.93 -4.47
C LYS A 41 18.26 -19.88 -4.17
N GLY A 42 18.71 -18.99 -3.29
CA GLY A 42 20.11 -18.78 -2.94
C GLY A 42 20.68 -17.52 -3.58
N VAL A 43 21.58 -16.85 -2.86
CA VAL A 43 22.15 -15.53 -3.21
C VAL A 43 23.64 -15.59 -3.57
N ASP A 44 24.10 -16.74 -4.07
CA ASP A 44 25.50 -16.97 -4.44
C ASP A 44 25.83 -16.44 -5.85
N ASP A 45 24.81 -16.28 -6.70
CA ASP A 45 24.94 -15.71 -8.05
C ASP A 45 24.77 -14.18 -8.02
N PRO A 46 25.77 -13.40 -8.49
CA PRO A 46 25.69 -11.94 -8.59
C PRO A 46 24.45 -11.41 -9.34
N GLU A 47 23.97 -12.11 -10.37
CA GLU A 47 22.77 -11.71 -11.11
C GLU A 47 21.49 -11.92 -10.28
N ILE A 48 21.44 -12.94 -9.44
CA ILE A 48 20.35 -13.13 -8.47
C ILE A 48 20.36 -12.01 -7.44
N VAL A 49 21.53 -11.67 -6.88
CA VAL A 49 21.67 -10.57 -5.91
C VAL A 49 21.22 -9.25 -6.50
N LYS A 50 21.65 -8.94 -7.72
CA LYS A 50 21.26 -7.73 -8.46
C LYS A 50 19.75 -7.68 -8.71
N LYS A 51 19.16 -8.77 -9.18
CA LYS A 51 17.71 -8.85 -9.44
C LYS A 51 16.90 -8.71 -8.15
N LYS A 52 17.32 -9.36 -7.06
CA LYS A 52 16.72 -9.21 -5.73
C LYS A 52 16.71 -7.73 -5.31
N ALA A 53 17.85 -7.06 -5.43
CA ALA A 53 17.97 -5.65 -5.06
C ALA A 53 17.03 -4.76 -5.89
N ILE A 54 16.96 -4.96 -7.20
CA ILE A 54 16.05 -4.22 -8.10
C ILE A 54 14.58 -4.37 -7.68
N GLU A 55 14.15 -5.59 -7.34
CA GLU A 55 12.76 -5.84 -6.93
C GLU A 55 12.43 -5.20 -5.58
N LEU A 56 13.34 -5.27 -4.60
CA LEU A 56 13.17 -4.61 -3.30
C LEU A 56 13.17 -3.08 -3.42
N SER A 57 14.05 -2.51 -4.25
CA SER A 57 14.04 -1.08 -4.57
C SER A 57 12.72 -0.67 -5.21
N ARG A 58 12.19 -1.45 -6.16
CA ARG A 58 10.91 -1.13 -6.79
C ARG A 58 9.76 -1.10 -5.79
N ALA A 59 9.67 -2.08 -4.90
CA ALA A 59 8.65 -2.08 -3.85
C ALA A 59 8.82 -0.86 -2.92
N THR A 60 10.06 -0.51 -2.58
CA THR A 60 10.39 0.66 -1.77
C THR A 60 9.97 1.97 -2.43
N ASP A 61 10.24 2.15 -3.73
CA ASP A 61 9.85 3.33 -4.49
C ASP A 61 8.32 3.49 -4.54
N ILE A 62 7.60 2.38 -4.68
CA ILE A 62 6.13 2.39 -4.63
C ILE A 62 5.63 2.80 -3.25
N MET A 63 6.25 2.33 -2.17
CA MET A 63 5.87 2.76 -0.80
C MET A 63 6.09 4.26 -0.61
N TYR A 64 7.20 4.80 -1.09
CA TYR A 64 7.45 6.25 -1.04
C TYR A 64 6.43 7.02 -1.86
N TYR A 65 6.11 6.56 -3.08
CA TYR A 65 5.10 7.20 -3.91
C TYR A 65 3.72 7.19 -3.25
N LEU A 66 3.27 6.03 -2.73
CA LEU A 66 2.00 5.92 -2.01
C LEU A 66 1.94 6.83 -0.78
N ASN A 67 3.08 7.03 -0.10
CA ASN A 67 3.19 7.96 1.02
C ASN A 67 3.13 9.43 0.60
N ASP A 68 3.74 9.79 -0.54
CA ASP A 68 3.79 11.15 -1.06
C ASP A 68 2.41 11.64 -1.53
N ILE A 69 1.61 10.74 -2.10
CA ILE A 69 0.26 11.08 -2.57
C ILE A 69 -0.82 11.12 -1.46
N LEU A 70 -0.43 10.94 -0.20
CA LEU A 70 -1.36 11.07 0.93
C LEU A 70 -1.73 12.55 1.15
N ASP A 71 -3.02 12.85 1.12
CA ASP A 71 -3.54 14.15 1.53
C ASP A 71 -3.59 14.20 3.07
N ARG A 72 -2.53 14.75 3.65
CA ARG A 72 -2.42 14.91 5.12
C ARG A 72 -3.38 15.96 5.67
N GLN A 73 -3.79 16.93 4.86
CA GLN A 73 -4.70 17.99 5.32
C GLN A 73 -6.12 17.46 5.50
N ARG A 74 -6.59 16.64 4.55
CA ARG A 74 -7.97 16.11 4.56
C ARG A 74 -8.06 14.73 5.21
N GLY A 75 -7.03 13.90 5.04
CA GLY A 75 -6.98 12.55 5.58
C GLY A 75 -6.68 12.45 7.08
N GLY A 76 -6.18 13.52 7.70
CA GLY A 76 -5.94 13.61 9.15
C GLY A 76 -5.20 12.39 9.72
N GLN A 77 -5.74 11.79 10.78
CA GLN A 77 -5.11 10.66 11.47
C GLN A 77 -4.91 9.43 10.58
N ILE A 78 -5.75 9.23 9.57
CA ILE A 78 -5.63 8.07 8.68
C ILE A 78 -4.44 8.22 7.75
N ALA A 79 -4.27 9.40 7.17
CA ALA A 79 -3.08 9.70 6.36
C ALA A 79 -1.81 9.49 7.20
N GLU A 80 -1.83 9.92 8.46
CA GLU A 80 -0.69 9.73 9.35
C GLU A 80 -0.43 8.25 9.67
N ASN A 81 -1.47 7.46 9.96
CA ASN A 81 -1.33 6.04 10.21
C ASN A 81 -0.80 5.28 8.99
N LEU A 82 -1.32 5.59 7.79
CA LEU A 82 -0.82 5.02 6.53
C LEU A 82 0.64 5.41 6.30
N SER A 83 1.00 6.66 6.57
CA SER A 83 2.37 7.14 6.46
C SER A 83 3.32 6.34 7.35
N ILE A 84 2.96 6.13 8.61
CA ILE A 84 3.74 5.32 9.56
C ILE A 84 3.90 3.89 9.07
N ILE A 85 2.84 3.28 8.53
CA ILE A 85 2.90 1.92 8.00
C ILE A 85 3.85 1.85 6.80
N TYR A 86 3.75 2.77 5.84
CA TYR A 86 4.60 2.77 4.66
C TYR A 86 6.08 2.99 5.01
N THR A 87 6.39 3.95 5.89
CA THR A 87 7.78 4.18 6.32
C THR A 87 8.33 2.98 7.07
N THR A 88 7.53 2.35 7.94
CA THR A 88 7.91 1.13 8.64
C THR A 88 8.20 -0.01 7.67
N ILE A 89 7.36 -0.22 6.66
CA ILE A 89 7.61 -1.24 5.62
C ILE A 89 8.94 -0.98 4.93
N VAL A 90 9.23 0.27 4.53
CA VAL A 90 10.49 0.62 3.89
C VAL A 90 11.69 0.27 4.79
N GLU A 91 11.65 0.63 6.08
CA GLU A 91 12.70 0.30 7.03
C GLU A 91 12.90 -1.22 7.17
N GLN A 92 11.80 -1.99 7.22
CA GLN A 92 11.85 -3.44 7.29
C GLN A 92 12.43 -4.07 6.02
N LEU A 93 12.09 -3.54 4.84
CA LEU A 93 12.64 -4.04 3.57
C LEU A 93 14.14 -3.77 3.44
N VAL A 94 14.65 -2.65 3.95
CA VAL A 94 16.09 -2.38 4.01
C VAL A 94 16.81 -3.41 4.87
N ARG A 95 16.28 -3.69 6.07
CA ARG A 95 16.84 -4.74 6.95
C ARG A 95 16.76 -6.12 6.30
N ALA A 96 15.62 -6.46 5.72
CA ALA A 96 15.43 -7.74 5.07
C ALA A 96 16.35 -7.94 3.87
N ASN A 97 16.65 -6.88 3.12
CA ASN A 97 17.63 -6.93 2.04
C ASN A 97 19.03 -7.27 2.55
N LEU A 98 19.44 -6.63 3.67
CA LEU A 98 20.77 -6.80 4.27
C LEU A 98 20.97 -8.23 4.81
N PHE A 99 19.95 -8.78 5.46
CA PHE A 99 20.02 -10.09 6.11
C PHE A 99 19.41 -11.24 5.31
N ASN A 100 18.91 -10.96 4.09
CA ASN A 100 18.15 -11.92 3.29
C ASN A 100 16.97 -12.53 4.08
N ASP A 101 16.26 -11.70 4.85
CA ASP A 101 15.20 -12.14 5.75
C ASP A 101 13.86 -12.29 5.00
N VAL A 102 13.60 -13.55 4.61
CA VAL A 102 12.37 -13.98 3.93
C VAL A 102 11.13 -13.80 4.81
N GLU A 103 11.25 -13.94 6.12
CA GLU A 103 10.13 -13.83 7.04
C GLU A 103 9.64 -12.38 7.12
N THR A 104 10.58 -11.44 7.24
CA THR A 104 10.26 -10.00 7.24
C THR A 104 9.61 -9.56 5.93
N ILE A 105 10.09 -10.04 4.78
CA ILE A 105 9.44 -9.76 3.47
C ILE A 105 8.02 -10.34 3.45
N SER A 106 7.82 -11.54 3.97
CA SER A 106 6.49 -12.19 4.01
C SER A 106 5.49 -11.42 4.86
N LYS A 107 5.92 -10.92 6.03
CA LYS A 107 5.08 -10.05 6.88
C LYS A 107 4.71 -8.75 6.17
N CYS A 108 5.66 -8.13 5.45
CA CYS A 108 5.37 -6.93 4.65
C CYS A 108 4.34 -7.22 3.56
N ILE A 109 4.45 -8.36 2.86
CA ILE A 109 3.47 -8.80 1.86
C ILE A 109 2.07 -8.96 2.48
N GLU A 110 1.96 -9.56 3.66
CA GLU A 110 0.68 -9.73 4.37
C GLU A 110 0.03 -8.37 4.69
N ILE A 111 0.80 -7.43 5.24
CA ILE A 111 0.32 -6.08 5.54
C ILE A 111 -0.18 -5.39 4.26
N LEU A 112 0.58 -5.48 3.16
CA LEU A 112 0.19 -4.88 1.88
C LEU A 112 -1.07 -5.52 1.30
N ASN A 113 -1.25 -6.83 1.42
CA ASN A 113 -2.49 -7.50 0.98
C ASN A 113 -3.70 -7.00 1.78
N ASN A 114 -3.57 -6.88 3.11
CA ASN A 114 -4.65 -6.40 3.96
C ASN A 114 -5.03 -4.95 3.63
N LEU A 115 -4.04 -4.08 3.39
CA LEU A 115 -4.29 -2.70 2.95
C LEU A 115 -4.92 -2.65 1.56
N LYS A 116 -4.43 -3.46 0.61
CA LYS A 116 -4.99 -3.55 -0.74
C LYS A 116 -6.47 -3.95 -0.70
N ALA A 117 -6.81 -4.98 0.08
CA ALA A 117 -8.20 -5.43 0.24
C ALA A 117 -9.09 -4.30 0.78
N ALA A 118 -8.61 -3.52 1.74
CA ALA A 118 -9.32 -2.35 2.24
C ALA A 118 -9.57 -1.29 1.16
N TRP A 119 -8.60 -1.04 0.26
CA TRP A 119 -8.78 -0.15 -0.89
C TRP A 119 -9.74 -0.71 -1.95
N GLU A 120 -9.76 -2.02 -2.16
CA GLU A 120 -10.68 -2.68 -3.09
C GLU A 120 -12.13 -2.64 -2.60
N ASP A 121 -12.37 -2.89 -1.31
CA ASP A 121 -13.70 -2.78 -0.69
C ASP A 121 -14.27 -1.37 -0.87
N VAL A 122 -13.41 -0.39 -0.62
CA VAL A 122 -13.67 1.03 -0.82
C VAL A 122 -14.03 1.36 -2.27
N LYS A 123 -13.25 0.85 -3.23
CA LYS A 123 -13.47 1.05 -4.66
C LYS A 123 -14.80 0.45 -5.10
N LYS A 124 -15.19 -0.69 -4.52
CA LYS A 124 -16.50 -1.31 -4.73
C LYS A 124 -17.64 -0.43 -4.21
N GLN A 125 -17.54 0.08 -2.99
CA GLN A 125 -18.54 0.99 -2.40
C GLN A 125 -18.73 2.27 -3.23
N ALA A 126 -17.64 2.83 -3.78
CA ALA A 126 -17.70 3.99 -4.66
C ALA A 126 -18.40 3.70 -6.00
N LYS A 127 -18.25 2.48 -6.57
CA LYS A 127 -18.89 2.07 -7.83
C LYS A 127 -20.38 1.72 -7.67
N GLU A 128 -20.78 1.16 -6.54
CA GLU A 128 -22.15 0.68 -6.30
C GLU A 128 -23.15 1.81 -5.97
N GLY A 129 -22.73 3.08 -6.03
CA GLY A 129 -23.62 4.23 -5.78
C GLY A 129 -24.18 4.32 -4.36
N GLN A 130 -23.73 3.45 -3.45
CA GLN A 130 -24.00 3.56 -2.01
C GLN A 130 -23.22 4.72 -1.36
N TYR A 131 -22.32 5.34 -2.12
CA TYR A 131 -21.75 6.64 -1.82
C TYR A 131 -22.72 7.74 -2.25
N GLU A 132 -23.51 8.27 -1.31
CA GLU A 132 -24.21 9.55 -1.50
C GLU A 132 -23.26 10.71 -1.14
N PRO A 133 -22.72 11.47 -2.11
CA PRO A 133 -22.05 12.72 -1.79
C PRO A 133 -23.12 13.75 -1.39
N GLY A 134 -23.30 13.95 -0.08
CA GLY A 134 -24.01 15.11 0.44
C GLY A 134 -25.50 14.94 0.69
N ARG A 135 -25.90 13.97 1.53
CA ARG A 135 -26.99 14.26 2.47
C ARG A 135 -26.48 15.25 3.52
N ALA A 136 -26.41 16.52 3.12
CA ALA A 136 -26.70 17.56 4.08
C ALA A 136 -28.06 17.22 4.69
N THR A 137 -28.11 17.14 6.01
CA THR A 137 -29.35 17.12 6.78
C THR A 137 -30.14 18.39 6.47
N ALA A 138 -30.84 18.43 5.34
CA ALA A 138 -31.98 19.31 5.13
C ALA A 138 -33.20 18.53 5.64
N GLY A 139 -33.33 18.51 6.96
CA GLY A 139 -34.38 17.77 7.64
C GLY A 139 -34.21 17.80 9.15
N ALA A 140 -34.22 18.99 9.76
CA ALA A 140 -34.68 19.19 11.13
C ALA A 140 -34.76 20.70 11.46
N VAL A 141 -36.01 21.18 11.40
CA VAL A 141 -36.60 22.37 12.05
C VAL A 141 -36.18 23.75 11.55
#